data_AF-A0A5D0UH01-F1
#
_entry.id   AF-A0A5D0UH01-F1
#
_cell.length_a   1.000
_cell.length_b   1.000
_cell.length_c   1.000
_cell.angle_alpha   90.00
_cell.angle_beta   90.00
_cell.angle_gamma   90.00
#
_symmetry.space_group_name_H-M   'P 1'
#
loop_
_entity.id
_entity.type
_entity.pdbx_description
1 polymer ?
#
loop_
_entity_poly.entity_id
_entity_poly.type
_entity_poly.pdbx_seq_one_letter_code
_entity_poly.pdbx_strand_id
1 'polypeptide(L)'
;MRRITVLSAAVLLPAIMVTTPAPAARLPVSVTRAAAADVPTYTPGVAGWPNGNGYDVAYRASTTNVLYRRFADGAWSAPLDLGGHLVGGPAVTFAAGNPHVYGRGTDGRLWERIRLNGAWQPWTKVDDLVVSAAPAAVGHPDGRVEVFVRDAADRLKAKTYTPGSGWSGWTDLEMTADTAPAAALTGTGAVRVVVTGRDHAVWTRTRTGSTWSDWTSLGESTYSVPGIAADPATGRTWVFVRNADTHRLRVRAFSGAWGDWQIMGGLYVDGPGASFAGGKAVSIGRGRDGAFWTRAITGTTWTTDQLAWAPGPPPGVPSALRGKNVTRIPTTAKVAALTFDAAWDASGVASIRAALQRENVPATFFLVGDFTRGFPAYTDLLAGSGFRIGNHSDTHPDFTKITDAAARTQVTAARTAIFNTGGAEPRALFRFPYGAYTASDVTLLNGLGYVPVGWTVDSLGWQGTSGGQTAAKVTARVLAAARPGMIVLMHVGANPDDRTTLDADALPSIIKGLRDAGYSFTTLDAGPIVSIR
;
A
#
# COMPACT_ATOMS: atom_id res chain seq x y z
N MET A 1 3.53 -58.56 -46.55
CA MET A 1 3.23 -57.17 -46.16
C MET A 1 1.98 -57.17 -45.29
N ARG A 2 2.14 -57.16 -43.97
CA ARG A 2 1.04 -57.12 -42.99
C ARG A 2 0.90 -55.68 -42.50
N ARG A 3 -0.27 -55.07 -42.70
CA ARG A 3 -0.61 -53.73 -42.20
C ARG A 3 -0.79 -53.80 -40.69
N ILE A 4 -0.02 -53.02 -39.95
CA ILE A 4 -0.19 -52.77 -38.52
C ILE A 4 -1.11 -51.56 -38.38
N THR A 5 -2.26 -51.76 -37.74
CA THR A 5 -3.22 -50.72 -37.37
C THR A 5 -2.73 -50.04 -36.09
N VAL A 6 -2.47 -48.73 -36.13
CA VAL A 6 -2.18 -47.91 -34.94
C VAL A 6 -3.49 -47.31 -34.44
N LEU A 7 -3.96 -47.73 -33.27
CA LEU A 7 -5.05 -47.04 -32.56
C LEU A 7 -4.49 -45.74 -31.97
N SER A 8 -5.04 -44.60 -32.39
CA SER A 8 -4.84 -43.32 -31.72
C SER A 8 -5.88 -43.16 -30.61
N ALA A 9 -5.43 -43.05 -29.36
CA ALA A 9 -6.29 -42.68 -28.24
C ALA A 9 -6.52 -41.16 -28.26
N ALA A 10 -7.76 -40.75 -28.56
CA ALA A 10 -8.19 -39.37 -28.41
C ALA A 10 -8.45 -39.07 -26.92
N VAL A 11 -7.68 -38.16 -26.34
CA VAL A 11 -7.98 -37.57 -25.02
C VAL A 11 -9.03 -36.49 -25.25
N LEU A 12 -10.27 -36.73 -24.81
CA LEU A 12 -11.31 -35.69 -24.72
C LEU A 12 -10.91 -34.70 -23.60
N LEU A 13 -10.60 -33.47 -23.97
CA LEU A 13 -10.61 -32.32 -23.06
C LEU A 13 -12.08 -31.89 -22.86
N PRO A 14 -12.59 -31.73 -21.61
CA PRO A 14 -13.93 -31.22 -21.40
C PRO A 14 -14.00 -29.75 -21.80
N ALA A 15 -15.01 -29.40 -22.60
CA ALA A 15 -15.33 -28.04 -22.95
C ALA A 15 -15.65 -27.22 -21.70
N ILE A 16 -14.87 -26.15 -21.47
CA ILE A 16 -15.19 -25.13 -20.46
C ILE A 16 -16.38 -24.34 -21.00
N MET A 17 -17.58 -24.63 -20.50
CA MET A 17 -18.73 -23.74 -20.70
C MET A 17 -18.43 -22.41 -20.01
N VAL A 18 -18.28 -21.35 -20.81
CA VAL A 18 -18.33 -19.97 -20.33
C VAL A 18 -19.77 -19.70 -19.89
N THR A 19 -20.02 -19.76 -18.58
CA THR A 19 -21.28 -19.30 -18.02
C THR A 19 -21.30 -17.77 -18.05
N THR A 20 -22.37 -17.21 -18.57
CA THR A 20 -22.66 -15.77 -18.50
C THR A 20 -22.71 -15.32 -17.03
N PRO A 21 -22.21 -14.13 -16.68
CA PRO A 21 -22.21 -13.67 -15.30
C PRO A 21 -23.66 -13.51 -14.82
N ALA A 22 -23.98 -14.13 -13.69
CA ALA A 22 -25.27 -13.98 -13.02
C ALA A 22 -25.55 -12.49 -12.74
N PRO A 23 -26.82 -12.04 -12.84
CA PRO A 23 -27.18 -10.67 -12.49
C PRO A 23 -26.81 -10.40 -11.03
N ALA A 24 -26.23 -9.21 -10.79
CA ALA A 24 -25.76 -8.77 -9.48
C ALA A 24 -26.83 -8.99 -8.39
N ALA A 25 -26.51 -9.84 -7.41
CA ALA A 25 -27.35 -10.04 -6.24
C ALA A 25 -27.60 -8.69 -5.57
N ARG A 26 -28.86 -8.35 -5.30
CA ARG A 26 -29.23 -7.15 -4.54
C ARG A 26 -28.54 -7.20 -3.18
N LEU A 27 -27.79 -6.15 -2.87
CA LEU A 27 -27.11 -5.97 -1.59
C LEU A 27 -28.14 -5.95 -0.44
N PRO A 28 -27.87 -6.59 0.71
CA PRO A 28 -28.72 -6.48 1.89
C PRO A 28 -28.81 -5.02 2.37
N VAL A 29 -29.96 -4.66 2.95
CA VAL A 29 -30.48 -3.30 3.20
C VAL A 29 -29.68 -2.46 4.21
N SER A 30 -28.50 -2.90 4.67
CA SER A 30 -27.63 -2.16 5.60
C SER A 30 -26.31 -1.66 4.99
N VAL A 31 -26.11 -1.78 3.68
CA VAL A 31 -24.91 -1.24 3.00
C VAL A 31 -25.13 0.23 2.64
N THR A 32 -24.58 1.14 3.44
CA THR A 32 -24.47 2.56 3.07
C THR A 32 -23.48 2.68 1.92
N ARG A 33 -23.93 3.12 0.73
CA ARG A 33 -23.01 3.61 -0.32
C ARG A 33 -22.35 4.87 0.21
N ALA A 34 -21.08 4.80 0.59
CA ALA A 34 -20.33 6.00 0.94
C ALA A 34 -20.08 6.85 -0.31
N ALA A 35 -19.89 8.16 -0.15
CA ALA A 35 -19.48 9.00 -1.25
C ALA A 35 -18.11 8.54 -1.79
N ALA A 36 -17.82 8.77 -3.07
CA ALA A 36 -16.52 8.39 -3.66
C ALA A 36 -15.31 9.05 -2.96
N ALA A 37 -15.55 10.14 -2.22
CA ALA A 37 -14.55 10.80 -1.37
C ALA A 37 -14.17 9.98 -0.12
N ASP A 38 -15.05 9.08 0.34
CA ASP A 38 -14.91 8.33 1.60
C ASP A 38 -14.26 6.95 1.41
N VAL A 39 -13.76 6.67 0.20
CA VAL A 39 -13.08 5.41 -0.14
C VAL A 39 -11.74 5.33 0.59
N PRO A 40 -11.52 4.36 1.49
CA PRO A 40 -10.19 4.13 2.05
C PRO A 40 -9.21 3.75 0.94
N THR A 41 -8.06 4.44 0.89
CA THR A 41 -7.03 4.22 -0.14
C THR A 41 -5.92 3.27 0.29
N TYR A 42 -5.96 2.83 1.54
CA TYR A 42 -5.02 1.92 2.22
C TYR A 42 -5.78 1.13 3.29
N THR A 43 -5.15 0.10 3.88
CA THR A 43 -5.69 -0.62 5.03
C THR A 43 -6.05 0.38 6.15
N PRO A 44 -7.30 0.36 6.65
CA PRO A 44 -7.73 1.23 7.75
C PRO A 44 -7.16 0.76 9.09
N GLY A 45 -6.92 1.70 10.01
CA GLY A 45 -6.64 1.40 11.40
C GLY A 45 -7.94 1.11 12.14
N VAL A 46 -7.98 0.03 12.93
CA VAL A 46 -9.16 -0.39 13.69
C VAL A 46 -8.78 -0.64 15.14
N ALA A 47 -9.58 -0.16 16.08
CA ALA A 47 -9.39 -0.42 17.50
C ALA A 47 -10.72 -0.74 18.19
N GLY A 48 -10.80 -1.91 18.83
CA GLY A 48 -11.91 -2.29 19.68
C GLY A 48 -12.01 -1.39 20.91
N TRP A 49 -13.23 -1.07 21.32
CA TRP A 49 -13.47 -0.33 22.55
C TRP A 49 -13.10 -1.19 23.76
N PRO A 50 -12.54 -0.62 24.83
CA PRO A 50 -12.19 -1.37 26.04
C PRO A 50 -13.37 -2.11 26.69
N ASN A 51 -14.60 -1.62 26.50
CA ASN A 51 -15.82 -2.26 27.00
C ASN A 51 -16.33 -3.39 26.10
N GLY A 52 -15.68 -3.66 24.96
CA GLY A 52 -16.05 -4.71 24.01
C GLY A 52 -17.28 -4.42 23.14
N ASN A 53 -17.99 -3.31 23.36
CA ASN A 53 -19.30 -3.04 22.76
C ASN A 53 -19.23 -2.22 21.46
N GLY A 54 -18.04 -2.00 20.91
CA GLY A 54 -17.86 -1.26 19.67
C GLY A 54 -16.40 -1.22 19.24
N TYR A 55 -16.15 -0.50 18.15
CA TYR A 55 -14.81 -0.24 17.65
C TYR A 55 -14.75 1.08 16.89
N ASP A 56 -13.56 1.68 16.87
CA ASP A 56 -13.25 2.85 16.09
C ASP A 56 -12.42 2.47 14.86
N VAL A 57 -12.64 3.20 13.76
CA VAL A 57 -11.90 3.05 12.51
C VAL A 57 -11.40 4.41 12.06
N ALA A 58 -10.10 4.51 11.78
CA ALA A 58 -9.52 5.65 11.08
C ALA A 58 -8.98 5.20 9.71
N TYR A 59 -9.14 6.04 8.71
CA TYR A 59 -8.71 5.71 7.37
C TYR A 59 -8.36 6.96 6.57
N ARG A 60 -7.48 6.78 5.59
CA ARG A 60 -7.13 7.84 4.65
C ARG A 60 -8.12 7.86 3.49
N ALA A 61 -8.88 8.94 3.40
CA ALA A 61 -9.77 9.21 2.29
C ALA A 61 -9.00 9.50 0.99
N SER A 62 -9.70 9.43 -0.15
CA SER A 62 -9.12 9.77 -1.45
C SER A 62 -8.70 11.25 -1.54
N THR A 63 -9.30 12.11 -0.71
CA THR A 63 -8.95 13.51 -0.48
C THR A 63 -7.65 13.71 0.30
N THR A 64 -7.01 12.62 0.75
CA THR A 64 -5.83 12.55 1.62
C THR A 64 -6.04 12.90 3.09
N ASN A 65 -7.21 13.42 3.46
CA ASN A 65 -7.58 13.66 4.85
C ASN A 65 -7.74 12.33 5.61
N VAL A 66 -7.53 12.39 6.92
CA VAL A 66 -7.83 11.27 7.82
C VAL A 66 -9.29 11.37 8.25
N LEU A 67 -10.09 10.37 7.88
CA LEU A 67 -11.46 10.25 8.37
C LEU A 67 -11.52 9.25 9.52
N TYR A 68 -12.49 9.47 10.41
CA TYR A 68 -12.71 8.65 11.59
C TYR A 68 -14.19 8.30 11.73
N ARG A 69 -14.47 7.04 12.06
CA ARG A 69 -15.82 6.50 12.25
C ARG A 69 -15.86 5.58 13.45
N ARG A 70 -17.03 5.45 14.04
CA ARG A 70 -17.30 4.55 15.15
C ARG A 70 -18.39 3.56 14.77
N PHE A 71 -18.28 2.33 15.21
CA PHE A 71 -19.32 1.32 15.08
C PHE A 71 -19.73 0.82 16.46
N ALA A 72 -21.02 0.93 16.75
CA ALA A 72 -21.64 0.45 17.98
C ALA A 72 -23.13 0.17 17.72
N ASP A 73 -23.71 -0.77 18.48
CA ASP A 73 -25.15 -1.09 18.43
C ASP A 73 -25.67 -1.39 17.01
N GLY A 74 -24.82 -2.02 16.18
CA GLY A 74 -25.16 -2.41 14.81
C GLY A 74 -25.12 -1.26 13.79
N ALA A 75 -24.73 -0.05 14.18
CA ALA A 75 -24.74 1.14 13.33
C ALA A 75 -23.39 1.85 13.28
N TRP A 76 -23.11 2.49 12.15
CA TRP A 76 -21.95 3.35 11.97
C TRP A 76 -22.29 4.81 12.25
N SER A 77 -21.35 5.55 12.86
CA SER A 77 -21.40 7.00 12.88
C SER A 77 -21.19 7.61 11.49
N ALA A 78 -21.60 8.86 11.33
CA ALA A 78 -21.16 9.69 10.21
C ALA A 78 -19.61 9.81 10.21
N PRO A 79 -18.97 9.97 9.03
CA PRO A 79 -17.54 10.26 8.94
C PRO A 79 -17.21 11.59 9.63
N LEU A 80 -16.18 11.57 10.48
CA LEU A 80 -15.59 12.76 11.07
C LEU A 80 -14.24 13.03 10.40
N ASP A 81 -14.07 14.23 9.85
CA ASP A 81 -12.80 14.67 9.28
C ASP A 81 -11.83 15.09 10.39
N LEU A 82 -10.74 14.32 10.54
CA LEU A 82 -9.63 14.64 11.45
C LEU A 82 -8.54 15.46 10.74
N GLY A 83 -8.77 15.98 9.54
CA GLY A 83 -7.77 16.67 8.73
C GLY A 83 -6.49 15.84 8.61
N GLY A 84 -5.35 16.53 8.52
CA GLY A 84 -4.03 15.90 8.45
C GLY A 84 -3.78 15.18 7.12
N HIS A 85 -2.53 15.23 6.66
CA HIS A 85 -2.12 14.57 5.43
C HIS A 85 -1.15 13.45 5.76
N LEU A 86 -1.68 12.22 5.80
CA LEU A 86 -0.88 11.03 6.08
C LEU A 86 -0.44 10.31 4.79
N VAL A 87 0.65 9.55 4.91
CA VAL A 87 1.19 8.63 3.91
C VAL A 87 1.00 7.21 4.43
N GLY A 88 0.21 6.40 3.70
CA GLY A 88 -0.18 5.05 4.14
C GLY A 88 -1.43 5.04 5.03
N GLY A 89 -1.66 3.92 5.72
CA GLY A 89 -2.78 3.76 6.65
C GLY A 89 -2.48 4.33 8.05
N PRO A 90 -3.47 4.89 8.77
CA PRO A 90 -3.32 5.30 10.16
C PRO A 90 -3.39 4.09 11.11
N ALA A 91 -2.81 4.21 12.30
CA ALA A 91 -3.07 3.32 13.42
C ALA A 91 -4.05 3.98 14.39
N VAL A 92 -4.94 3.17 14.99
CA VAL A 92 -5.88 3.61 16.04
C VAL A 92 -5.66 2.74 17.27
N THR A 93 -5.72 3.34 18.45
CA THR A 93 -5.66 2.60 19.71
C THR A 93 -6.40 3.35 20.82
N PHE A 94 -6.58 2.73 21.99
CA PHE A 94 -7.19 3.35 23.16
C PHE A 94 -6.22 3.38 24.35
N ALA A 95 -5.98 4.56 24.91
CA ALA A 95 -5.19 4.74 26.13
C ALA A 95 -6.03 5.44 27.18
N ALA A 96 -6.11 4.87 28.39
CA ALA A 96 -7.01 5.34 29.45
C ALA A 96 -8.46 5.59 28.95
N GLY A 97 -8.96 4.72 28.05
CA GLY A 97 -10.30 4.83 27.47
C GLY A 97 -10.47 5.89 26.37
N ASN A 98 -9.42 6.62 26.01
CA ASN A 98 -9.45 7.66 25.00
C ASN A 98 -8.86 7.17 23.67
N PRO A 99 -9.47 7.49 22.51
CA PRO A 99 -8.94 7.11 21.21
C PRO A 99 -7.73 7.98 20.84
N HIS A 100 -6.68 7.31 20.35
CA HIS A 100 -5.46 7.91 19.83
C HIS A 100 -5.27 7.44 18.39
N VAL A 101 -4.91 8.37 17.50
CA VAL A 101 -4.63 8.10 16.09
C VAL A 101 -3.19 8.46 15.80
N TYR A 102 -2.46 7.55 15.18
CA TYR A 102 -1.06 7.72 14.78
C TYR A 102 -0.92 7.56 13.27
N GLY A 103 0.03 8.28 12.67
CA GLY A 103 0.25 8.20 11.24
C GLY A 103 1.60 8.75 10.81
N ARG A 104 2.06 8.30 9.65
CA ARG A 104 3.21 8.92 8.98
C ARG A 104 2.75 10.15 8.22
N GLY A 105 3.30 11.32 8.53
CA GLY A 105 3.01 12.57 7.81
C GLY A 105 3.64 12.60 6.41
N THR A 106 3.26 13.58 5.59
CA THR A 106 3.90 13.85 4.29
C THR A 106 5.34 14.36 4.41
N ASP A 107 5.73 14.83 5.60
CA ASP A 107 7.11 15.10 5.98
C ASP A 107 7.89 13.81 6.27
N GLY A 108 7.24 12.65 6.32
CA GLY A 108 7.85 11.35 6.62
C GLY A 108 8.08 11.11 8.11
N ARG A 109 7.47 11.90 9.01
CA ARG A 109 7.64 11.80 10.47
C ARG A 109 6.41 11.15 11.10
N LEU A 110 6.53 10.69 12.33
CA LEU A 110 5.40 10.16 13.09
C LEU A 110 4.58 11.31 13.70
N TRP A 111 3.29 11.32 13.43
CA TRP A 111 2.33 12.29 13.95
C TRP A 111 1.25 11.58 14.76
N GLU A 112 0.74 12.26 15.77
CA GLU A 112 -0.37 11.81 16.59
C GLU A 112 -1.51 12.82 16.63
N ARG A 113 -2.73 12.32 16.75
CA ARG A 113 -3.91 13.09 17.12
C ARG A 113 -4.69 12.31 18.16
N ILE A 114 -4.90 12.92 19.31
CA ILE A 114 -5.51 12.27 20.47
C ILE A 114 -6.80 12.96 20.84
N ARG A 115 -7.74 12.22 21.43
CA ARG A 115 -8.98 12.79 21.95
C ARG A 115 -8.94 12.82 23.48
N LEU A 116 -8.93 14.01 24.06
CA LEU A 116 -8.91 14.21 25.51
C LEU A 116 -10.12 15.02 25.94
N ASN A 117 -10.73 14.66 27.07
CA ASN A 117 -11.90 15.38 27.64
C ASN A 117 -13.03 15.63 26.63
N GLY A 118 -13.27 14.65 25.74
CA GLY A 118 -14.31 14.76 24.71
C GLY A 118 -13.92 15.53 23.44
N ALA A 119 -12.72 16.09 23.34
CA ALA A 119 -12.29 16.90 22.20
C ALA A 119 -11.00 16.37 21.54
N TRP A 120 -10.97 16.40 20.20
CA TRP A 120 -9.77 16.08 19.43
C TRP A 120 -8.76 17.21 19.53
N GLN A 121 -7.57 16.88 20.02
CA GLN A 121 -6.44 17.80 20.06
C GLN A 121 -5.88 18.02 18.64
N PRO A 122 -5.08 19.07 18.40
CA PRO A 122 -4.36 19.25 17.13
C PRO A 122 -3.41 18.08 16.84
N TRP A 123 -3.10 17.88 15.55
CA TRP A 123 -2.02 16.97 15.15
C TRP A 123 -0.69 17.46 15.73
N THR A 124 0.02 16.57 16.41
CA THR A 124 1.32 16.86 17.02
C THR A 124 2.36 15.88 16.50
N LYS A 125 3.55 16.37 16.15
CA LYS A 125 4.66 15.53 15.74
C LYS A 125 5.21 14.80 16.99
N VAL A 126 5.29 13.48 16.93
CA VAL A 126 5.78 12.65 18.04
C VAL A 126 7.30 12.76 18.18
N ASP A 127 8.02 12.72 17.05
CA ASP A 127 9.49 12.73 17.01
C ASP A 127 9.98 13.09 15.60
N ASP A 128 11.28 13.37 15.46
CA ASP A 128 11.93 13.73 14.19
C ASP A 128 12.46 12.51 13.39
N LEU A 129 12.37 11.30 13.94
CA LEU A 129 12.73 10.07 13.23
C LEU A 129 11.98 9.97 11.88
N VAL A 130 12.74 9.77 10.81
CA VAL A 130 12.19 9.47 9.48
C VAL A 130 11.67 8.04 9.46
N VAL A 131 10.36 7.89 9.27
CA VAL A 131 9.70 6.59 9.18
C VAL A 131 9.43 6.22 7.72
N SER A 132 9.50 4.93 7.40
CA SER A 132 9.42 4.37 6.05
C SER A 132 8.12 3.60 5.77
N ALA A 133 7.23 3.48 6.75
CA ALA A 133 5.97 2.74 6.65
C ALA A 133 4.90 3.35 7.59
N ALA A 134 3.68 2.82 7.52
CA ALA A 134 2.65 3.10 8.50
C ALA A 134 3.09 2.64 9.92
N PRO A 135 2.67 3.33 10.99
CA PRO A 135 2.96 2.90 12.35
C PRO A 135 1.98 1.81 12.83
N ALA A 136 2.34 1.12 13.92
CA ALA A 136 1.39 0.48 14.82
C ALA A 136 1.41 1.18 16.18
N ALA A 137 0.29 1.12 16.91
CA ALA A 137 0.17 1.74 18.22
C ALA A 137 -0.64 0.86 19.18
N VAL A 138 -0.21 0.81 20.43
CA VAL A 138 -0.81 0.03 21.51
C VAL A 138 -1.00 0.93 22.73
N GLY A 139 -2.24 1.25 23.05
CA GLY A 139 -2.61 1.98 24.24
C GLY A 139 -2.90 1.04 25.41
N HIS A 140 -2.60 1.52 26.61
CA HIS A 140 -2.76 0.79 27.86
C HIS A 140 -3.89 1.39 28.71
N PRO A 141 -4.53 0.59 29.59
CA PRO A 141 -5.54 1.07 30.53
C PRO A 141 -5.04 2.19 31.45
N ASP A 142 -3.75 2.18 31.78
CA ASP A 142 -3.09 3.20 32.64
C ASP A 142 -2.71 4.49 31.89
N GLY A 143 -3.06 4.60 30.60
CA GLY A 143 -2.79 5.77 29.77
C GLY A 143 -1.42 5.75 29.07
N ARG A 144 -0.59 4.72 29.27
CA ARG A 144 0.61 4.54 28.45
C ARG A 144 0.25 4.25 27.00
N VAL A 145 1.15 4.63 26.09
CA VAL A 145 1.08 4.25 24.67
C VAL A 145 2.43 3.75 24.22
N GLU A 146 2.46 2.66 23.47
CA GLU A 146 3.62 2.20 22.74
C GLU A 146 3.38 2.35 21.24
N VAL A 147 4.30 2.97 20.54
CA VAL A 147 4.28 3.09 19.08
C VAL A 147 5.44 2.28 18.49
N PHE A 148 5.14 1.62 17.37
CA PHE A 148 6.06 0.80 16.62
C PHE A 148 6.14 1.34 15.21
N VAL A 149 7.36 1.58 14.73
CA VAL A 149 7.59 2.13 13.40
C VAL A 149 8.73 1.39 12.73
N ARG A 150 8.78 1.51 11.41
CA ARG A 150 9.97 1.18 10.63
C ARG A 150 10.71 2.47 10.28
N ASP A 151 12.00 2.54 10.59
CA ASP A 151 12.82 3.70 10.24
C ASP A 151 13.22 3.71 8.75
N ALA A 152 13.89 4.77 8.30
CA ALA A 152 14.35 4.91 6.91
C ALA A 152 15.36 3.83 6.45
N ALA A 153 15.95 3.06 7.38
CA ALA A 153 16.83 1.94 7.09
C ALA A 153 16.12 0.58 7.22
N ASP A 154 14.78 0.60 7.27
CA ASP A 154 13.91 -0.56 7.41
C ASP A 154 13.98 -1.29 8.76
N ARG A 155 14.59 -0.67 9.78
CA ARG A 155 14.69 -1.26 11.14
C ARG A 155 13.44 -0.96 11.95
N LEU A 156 12.96 -1.95 12.70
CA LEU A 156 11.86 -1.77 13.63
C LEU A 156 12.30 -1.02 14.89
N LYS A 157 11.56 0.02 15.25
CA LYS A 157 11.76 0.86 16.42
C LYS A 157 10.52 0.90 17.28
N ALA A 158 10.70 1.00 18.59
CA ALA A 158 9.63 1.22 19.56
C ALA A 158 9.87 2.51 20.35
N LYS A 159 8.78 3.19 20.73
CA LYS A 159 8.81 4.36 21.63
C LYS A 159 7.60 4.30 22.55
N THR A 160 7.77 4.72 23.80
CA THR A 160 6.71 4.63 24.81
C THR A 160 6.40 6.02 25.37
N TYR A 161 5.13 6.39 25.35
CA TYR A 161 4.60 7.51 26.13
C TYR A 161 4.17 7.00 27.50
N THR A 162 4.62 7.69 28.55
CA THR A 162 4.18 7.46 29.93
C THR A 162 3.54 8.72 30.51
N PRO A 163 2.29 8.66 31.01
CA PRO A 163 1.68 9.81 31.68
C PRO A 163 2.57 10.39 32.77
N GLY A 164 2.76 11.70 32.77
CA GLY A 164 3.63 12.42 33.72
C GLY A 164 5.12 12.44 33.35
N SER A 165 5.61 11.47 32.57
CA SER A 165 7.03 11.40 32.15
C SER A 165 7.26 11.74 30.68
N GLY A 166 6.22 11.69 29.85
CA GLY A 166 6.30 11.96 28.42
C GLY A 166 6.85 10.78 27.61
N TRP A 167 7.40 11.09 26.44
CA TRP A 167 7.90 10.14 25.47
C TRP A 167 9.34 9.67 25.78
N SER A 168 9.59 8.36 25.71
CA SER A 168 10.93 7.78 25.83
C SER A 168 11.82 8.07 24.62
N GLY A 169 13.11 7.69 24.68
CA GLY A 169 13.93 7.50 23.49
C GLY A 169 13.42 6.34 22.60
N TRP A 170 13.92 6.26 21.37
CA TRP A 170 13.66 5.13 20.48
C TRP A 170 14.49 3.90 20.89
N THR A 171 13.83 2.75 21.00
CA THR A 171 14.45 1.44 21.22
C THR A 171 14.49 0.67 19.91
N ASP A 172 15.65 0.10 19.55
CA ASP A 172 15.77 -0.81 18.41
C ASP A 172 15.18 -2.18 18.79
N LEU A 173 14.38 -2.77 17.89
CA LEU A 173 13.81 -4.10 18.09
C LEU A 173 14.60 -5.20 17.39
N GLU A 174 15.75 -4.89 16.79
CA GLU A 174 16.72 -5.82 16.20
C GLU A 174 16.13 -6.63 15.04
N MET A 175 15.22 -6.01 14.28
CA MET A 175 14.58 -6.62 13.10
C MET A 175 14.56 -5.62 11.95
N THR A 176 14.91 -6.10 10.77
CA THR A 176 14.74 -5.37 9.51
C THR A 176 13.63 -6.03 8.71
N ALA A 177 12.61 -5.27 8.34
CA ALA A 177 11.37 -5.80 7.80
C ALA A 177 10.93 -5.12 6.50
N ASP A 178 10.18 -5.84 5.67
CA ASP A 178 9.66 -5.31 4.40
C ASP A 178 8.29 -4.64 4.54
N THR A 179 7.58 -4.89 5.64
CA THR A 179 6.25 -4.35 5.90
C THR A 179 6.21 -3.46 7.15
N ALA A 180 5.13 -2.69 7.30
CA ALA A 180 4.81 -2.01 8.56
C ALA A 180 4.63 -3.03 9.70
N PRO A 181 4.97 -2.67 10.94
CA PRO A 181 4.66 -3.52 12.09
C PRO A 181 3.15 -3.53 12.36
N ALA A 182 2.69 -4.58 13.02
CA ALA A 182 1.40 -4.66 13.68
C ALA A 182 1.60 -5.05 15.15
N ALA A 183 0.82 -4.48 16.06
CA ALA A 183 0.99 -4.74 17.48
C ALA A 183 -0.34 -4.75 18.24
N ALA A 184 -0.40 -5.56 19.30
CA ALA A 184 -1.55 -5.62 20.20
C ALA A 184 -1.12 -5.78 21.67
N LEU A 185 -1.90 -5.19 22.57
CA LEU A 185 -1.85 -5.47 23.99
C LEU A 185 -2.52 -6.83 24.25
N THR A 186 -1.84 -7.72 24.95
CA THR A 186 -2.44 -8.98 25.42
C THR A 186 -3.04 -8.77 26.81
N GLY A 187 -4.05 -9.56 27.17
CA GLY A 187 -4.71 -9.47 28.48
C GLY A 187 -3.83 -9.60 29.72
N THR A 188 -2.60 -10.08 29.55
CA THR A 188 -1.58 -10.17 30.60
C THR A 188 -0.72 -8.90 30.74
N GLY A 189 -1.06 -7.81 30.03
CA GLY A 189 -0.26 -6.57 29.99
C GLY A 189 1.01 -6.65 29.14
N ALA A 190 1.20 -7.76 28.41
CA ALA A 190 2.30 -7.91 27.47
C ALA A 190 1.95 -7.28 26.12
N VAL A 191 2.96 -6.83 25.37
CA VAL A 191 2.77 -6.28 24.03
C VAL A 191 3.37 -7.22 23.01
N ARG A 192 2.56 -7.65 22.06
CA ARG A 192 3.01 -8.52 20.98
C ARG A 192 3.12 -7.73 19.70
N VAL A 193 4.29 -7.80 19.07
CA VAL A 193 4.58 -7.20 17.77
C VAL A 193 4.71 -8.31 16.73
N VAL A 194 4.17 -8.06 15.55
CA VAL A 194 4.21 -8.96 14.40
C VAL A 194 4.63 -8.17 13.18
N VAL A 195 5.44 -8.78 12.34
CA VAL A 195 5.91 -8.18 11.09
C VAL A 195 6.13 -9.25 10.03
N THR A 196 6.23 -8.83 8.77
CA THR A 196 6.74 -9.67 7.69
C THR A 196 8.24 -9.37 7.50
N GLY A 197 9.07 -10.39 7.65
CA GLY A 197 10.51 -10.30 7.47
C GLY A 197 10.94 -10.19 6.01
N ARG A 198 12.24 -9.97 5.78
CA ARG A 198 12.85 -9.98 4.44
C ARG A 198 12.87 -11.35 3.77
N ASP A 199 12.68 -12.40 4.56
CA ASP A 199 12.49 -13.77 4.12
C ASP A 199 11.04 -14.05 3.73
N HIS A 200 10.17 -13.03 3.74
CA HIS A 200 8.73 -13.10 3.48
C HIS A 200 7.95 -13.94 4.50
N ALA A 201 8.60 -14.37 5.59
CA ALA A 201 7.94 -15.08 6.68
C ALA A 201 7.31 -14.10 7.67
N VAL A 202 6.30 -14.55 8.39
CA VAL A 202 5.72 -13.81 9.52
C VAL A 202 6.58 -14.02 10.75
N TRP A 203 6.96 -12.94 11.43
CA TRP A 203 7.79 -12.96 12.64
C TRP A 203 7.06 -12.28 13.80
N THR A 204 7.27 -12.77 15.02
CA THR A 204 6.71 -12.16 16.22
C THR A 204 7.72 -12.03 17.35
N ARG A 205 7.55 -10.99 18.17
CA ARG A 205 8.29 -10.75 19.43
C ARG A 205 7.29 -10.26 20.48
N THR A 206 7.50 -10.61 21.75
CA THR A 206 6.61 -10.20 22.84
C THR A 206 7.39 -9.49 23.94
N ARG A 207 6.87 -8.35 24.42
CA ARG A 207 7.36 -7.64 25.60
C ARG A 207 6.52 -8.00 26.82
N THR A 208 7.15 -8.51 27.87
CA THR A 208 6.52 -8.77 29.17
C THR A 208 7.30 -8.02 30.25
N GLY A 209 6.64 -7.11 30.99
CA GLY A 209 7.38 -6.16 31.82
C GLY A 209 8.37 -5.37 30.95
N SER A 210 9.60 -5.13 31.39
CA SER A 210 10.61 -4.44 30.57
C SER A 210 11.34 -5.34 29.56
N THR A 211 11.06 -6.64 29.54
CA THR A 211 11.86 -7.62 28.79
C THR A 211 11.19 -8.01 27.48
N TRP A 212 11.98 -8.07 26.40
CA TRP A 212 11.55 -8.61 25.12
C TRP A 212 12.03 -10.06 24.95
N SER A 213 11.16 -10.95 24.44
CA SER A 213 11.55 -12.28 23.98
C SER A 213 12.47 -12.21 22.76
N ASP A 214 13.05 -13.31 22.30
CA ASP A 214 13.64 -13.35 20.96
C ASP A 214 12.56 -13.27 19.86
N TRP A 215 12.98 -12.94 18.64
CA TRP A 215 12.13 -13.06 17.46
C TRP A 215 11.88 -14.53 17.14
N THR A 216 10.61 -14.87 16.98
CA THR A 216 10.18 -16.23 16.62
C THR A 216 9.47 -16.18 15.26
N SER A 217 9.91 -17.03 14.33
CA SER A 217 9.21 -17.19 13.05
C SER A 217 7.89 -17.91 13.29
N LEU A 218 6.83 -17.35 12.73
CA LEU A 218 5.54 -18.00 12.61
C LEU A 218 5.40 -18.74 11.28
N GLY A 219 6.39 -18.70 10.38
CA GLY A 219 6.26 -19.21 9.01
C GLY A 219 5.23 -18.42 8.21
N GLU A 220 4.62 -19.07 7.21
CA GLU A 220 3.70 -18.47 6.22
C GLU A 220 4.35 -17.41 5.33
N SER A 221 4.22 -17.56 4.02
CA SER A 221 4.77 -16.59 3.07
C SER A 221 3.74 -15.48 2.85
N THR A 222 4.15 -14.24 3.07
CA THR A 222 3.33 -13.05 2.78
C THR A 222 4.21 -11.88 2.36
N TYR A 223 3.62 -10.97 1.59
CA TYR A 223 4.22 -9.69 1.21
C TYR A 223 3.47 -8.50 1.83
N SER A 224 2.39 -8.79 2.56
CA SER A 224 1.47 -7.80 3.12
C SER A 224 1.75 -7.54 4.60
N VAL A 225 1.34 -6.37 5.09
CA VAL A 225 1.34 -6.05 6.53
C VAL A 225 0.46 -7.07 7.27
N PRO A 226 0.95 -7.73 8.35
CA PRO A 226 0.13 -8.62 9.16
C PRO A 226 -0.95 -7.85 9.94
N GLY A 227 -2.08 -8.51 10.22
CA GLY A 227 -3.05 -8.06 11.20
C GLY A 227 -2.87 -8.81 12.52
N ILE A 228 -3.09 -8.15 13.66
CA ILE A 228 -3.09 -8.81 14.98
C ILE A 228 -4.30 -8.38 15.80
N ALA A 229 -4.94 -9.35 16.45
CA ALA A 229 -5.98 -9.13 17.45
C ALA A 229 -5.66 -9.93 18.71
N ALA A 230 -5.91 -9.39 19.89
CA ALA A 230 -5.71 -10.09 21.14
C ALA A 230 -6.91 -9.90 22.07
N ASP A 231 -7.32 -10.98 22.71
CA ASP A 231 -8.33 -10.98 23.75
C ASP A 231 -7.72 -10.42 25.05
N PRO A 232 -8.21 -9.27 25.55
CA PRO A 232 -7.70 -8.67 26.77
C PRO A 232 -8.09 -9.45 28.04
N ALA A 233 -9.02 -10.41 27.99
CA ALA A 233 -9.38 -11.22 29.15
C ALA A 233 -8.51 -12.48 29.26
N THR A 234 -8.23 -13.14 28.14
CA THR A 234 -7.55 -14.44 28.12
C THR A 234 -6.10 -14.38 27.66
N GLY A 235 -5.68 -13.29 27.03
CA GLY A 235 -4.37 -13.18 26.36
C GLY A 235 -4.26 -13.98 25.06
N ARG A 236 -5.34 -14.65 24.62
CA ARG A 236 -5.40 -15.34 23.34
C ARG A 236 -5.17 -14.34 22.21
N THR A 237 -4.33 -14.70 21.24
CA THR A 237 -3.97 -13.81 20.13
C THR A 237 -4.23 -14.48 18.80
N TRP A 238 -4.63 -13.70 17.80
CA TRP A 238 -4.78 -14.10 16.42
C TRP A 238 -3.93 -13.21 15.52
N VAL A 239 -3.16 -13.84 14.64
CA VAL A 239 -2.34 -13.18 13.62
C VAL A 239 -2.89 -13.52 12.26
N PHE A 240 -3.21 -12.51 11.47
CA PHE A 240 -3.85 -12.61 10.16
C PHE A 240 -2.88 -12.16 9.07
N VAL A 241 -2.83 -12.87 7.95
CA VAL A 241 -2.04 -12.46 6.78
C VAL A 241 -2.73 -12.81 5.46
N ARG A 242 -2.43 -12.05 4.41
CA ARG A 242 -2.71 -12.45 3.03
C ARG A 242 -1.56 -13.33 2.54
N ASN A 243 -1.82 -14.61 2.28
CA ASN A 243 -0.77 -15.50 1.76
C ASN A 243 -0.26 -15.02 0.39
N ALA A 244 1.04 -15.11 0.20
CA ALA A 244 1.77 -14.63 -0.97
C ALA A 244 1.29 -15.24 -2.30
N ASP A 245 0.96 -16.54 -2.29
CA ASP A 245 0.69 -17.29 -3.53
C ASP A 245 -0.81 -17.37 -3.85
N THR A 246 -1.61 -17.68 -2.83
CA THR A 246 -3.05 -17.93 -2.95
C THR A 246 -3.87 -16.65 -2.80
N HIS A 247 -3.27 -15.58 -2.25
CA HIS A 247 -3.95 -14.34 -1.84
C HIS A 247 -5.12 -14.57 -0.87
N ARG A 248 -5.19 -15.76 -0.25
CA ARG A 248 -6.22 -16.08 0.74
C ARG A 248 -5.84 -15.53 2.10
N LEU A 249 -6.86 -15.14 2.86
CA LEU A 249 -6.67 -14.80 4.26
C LEU A 249 -6.31 -16.07 5.04
N ARG A 250 -5.22 -15.97 5.81
CA ARG A 250 -4.70 -17.00 6.69
C ARG A 250 -4.63 -16.46 8.10
N VAL A 251 -4.73 -17.35 9.06
CA VAL A 251 -4.67 -16.99 10.48
C VAL A 251 -3.95 -18.03 11.31
N ARG A 252 -3.21 -17.56 12.30
CA ARG A 252 -2.57 -18.38 13.32
C ARG A 252 -2.96 -17.87 14.70
N ALA A 253 -3.30 -18.77 15.61
CA ALA A 253 -3.71 -18.40 16.97
C ALA A 253 -2.66 -18.83 18.01
N PHE A 254 -2.47 -18.00 19.03
CA PHE A 254 -1.70 -18.29 20.23
C PHE A 254 -2.63 -18.46 21.42
N SER A 255 -2.51 -19.57 22.14
CA SER A 255 -3.20 -19.85 23.40
C SER A 255 -2.31 -20.70 24.30
N GLY A 256 -1.26 -20.08 24.87
CA GLY A 256 -0.18 -20.78 25.57
C GLY A 256 0.90 -21.33 24.63
N ALA A 257 0.50 -21.79 23.45
CA ALA A 257 1.37 -22.13 22.32
C ALA A 257 0.73 -21.67 20.99
N TRP A 258 1.55 -21.58 19.94
CA TRP A 258 1.07 -21.30 18.58
C TRP A 258 0.50 -22.56 17.94
N GLY A 259 -0.75 -22.50 17.47
CA GLY A 259 -1.35 -23.57 16.65
C GLY A 259 -0.88 -23.52 15.19
N ASP A 260 -1.58 -24.22 14.29
CA ASP A 260 -1.29 -24.20 12.85
C ASP A 260 -1.92 -23.01 12.11
N TRP A 261 -1.40 -22.71 10.92
CA TRP A 261 -2.01 -21.75 10.00
C TRP A 261 -3.28 -22.31 9.36
N GLN A 262 -4.40 -21.62 9.57
CA GLN A 262 -5.70 -21.98 9.02
C GLN A 262 -6.05 -21.11 7.81
N ILE A 263 -6.66 -21.70 6.78
CA ILE A 263 -7.23 -20.94 5.66
C ILE A 263 -8.58 -20.38 6.11
N MET A 264 -8.72 -19.06 6.09
CA MET A 264 -10.00 -18.42 6.35
C MET A 264 -10.83 -18.27 5.07
N GLY A 265 -10.20 -18.09 3.91
CA GLY A 265 -10.89 -17.80 2.65
C GLY A 265 -10.87 -16.31 2.32
N GLY A 266 -11.67 -15.88 1.33
CA GLY A 266 -11.59 -14.53 0.77
C GLY A 266 -10.35 -14.32 -0.10
N LEU A 267 -10.46 -13.58 -1.20
CA LEU A 267 -9.32 -13.16 -2.02
C LEU A 267 -9.04 -11.69 -1.72
N TYR A 268 -8.08 -11.45 -0.84
CA TYR A 268 -7.77 -10.10 -0.38
C TYR A 268 -6.64 -9.53 -1.24
N VAL A 269 -6.66 -8.21 -1.42
CA VAL A 269 -5.62 -7.49 -2.15
C VAL A 269 -4.69 -6.70 -1.24
N ASP A 270 -5.07 -6.47 0.01
CA ASP A 270 -4.22 -5.81 1.02
C ASP A 270 -3.84 -6.76 2.16
N GLY A 271 -2.91 -6.31 3.00
CA GLY A 271 -2.73 -6.86 4.33
C GLY A 271 -3.96 -6.62 5.22
N PRO A 272 -4.39 -7.62 6.01
CA PRO A 272 -5.58 -7.49 6.84
C PRO A 272 -5.36 -6.53 8.01
N GLY A 273 -6.30 -5.63 8.24
CA GLY A 273 -6.46 -4.97 9.53
C GLY A 273 -7.15 -5.93 10.49
N ALA A 274 -6.79 -5.94 11.77
CA ALA A 274 -7.43 -6.79 12.76
C ALA A 274 -7.59 -6.11 14.12
N SER A 275 -8.64 -6.48 14.85
CA SER A 275 -8.88 -6.07 16.23
C SER A 275 -9.75 -7.08 16.95
N PHE A 276 -9.70 -7.10 18.28
CA PHE A 276 -10.65 -7.84 19.10
C PHE A 276 -11.82 -6.94 19.50
N ALA A 277 -13.05 -7.39 19.27
CA ALA A 277 -14.28 -6.66 19.61
C ALA A 277 -15.44 -7.64 19.80
N GLY A 278 -16.32 -7.39 20.78
CA GLY A 278 -17.52 -8.20 21.03
C GLY A 278 -17.25 -9.69 21.31
N GLY A 279 -16.13 -10.01 21.95
CA GLY A 279 -15.70 -11.39 22.23
C GLY A 279 -15.13 -12.14 21.02
N LYS A 280 -14.84 -11.44 19.92
CA LYS A 280 -14.38 -12.01 18.65
C LYS A 280 -13.14 -11.29 18.15
N ALA A 281 -12.22 -12.01 17.50
CA ALA A 281 -11.25 -11.35 16.66
C ALA A 281 -11.87 -11.08 15.28
N VAL A 282 -11.78 -9.84 14.82
CA VAL A 282 -12.32 -9.38 13.55
C VAL A 282 -11.15 -9.00 12.65
N SER A 283 -11.18 -9.49 11.41
CA SER A 283 -10.29 -9.10 10.34
C SER A 283 -11.07 -8.32 9.29
N ILE A 284 -10.46 -7.27 8.75
CA ILE A 284 -10.97 -6.46 7.65
C ILE A 284 -9.91 -6.36 6.55
N GLY A 285 -10.31 -6.42 5.28
CA GLY A 285 -9.41 -6.18 4.16
C GLY A 285 -10.15 -5.91 2.87
N ARG A 286 -9.43 -5.40 1.86
CA ARG A 286 -10.02 -5.17 0.53
C ARG A 286 -10.03 -6.45 -0.30
N GLY A 287 -11.14 -6.72 -0.96
CA GLY A 287 -11.28 -7.78 -1.95
C GLY A 287 -10.85 -7.33 -3.34
N ARG A 288 -10.82 -8.28 -4.29
CA ARG A 288 -10.50 -8.03 -5.71
C ARG A 288 -11.51 -7.13 -6.44
N ASP A 289 -12.67 -6.92 -5.84
CA ASP A 289 -13.72 -6.01 -6.29
C ASP A 289 -13.54 -4.57 -5.76
N GLY A 290 -12.49 -4.32 -4.98
CA GLY A 290 -12.24 -3.03 -4.33
C GLY A 290 -13.09 -2.78 -3.09
N ALA A 291 -14.01 -3.69 -2.76
CA ALA A 291 -14.84 -3.60 -1.57
C ALA A 291 -14.06 -4.02 -0.32
N PHE A 292 -14.45 -3.49 0.84
CA PHE A 292 -13.97 -3.98 2.12
C PHE A 292 -14.85 -5.13 2.59
N TRP A 293 -14.20 -6.21 2.99
CA TRP A 293 -14.81 -7.41 3.50
C TRP A 293 -14.33 -7.63 4.94
N THR A 294 -15.22 -8.12 5.78
CA THR A 294 -14.91 -8.51 7.15
C THR A 294 -15.16 -9.99 7.38
N ARG A 295 -14.37 -10.57 8.28
CA ARG A 295 -14.56 -11.90 8.86
C ARG A 295 -14.27 -11.85 10.35
N ALA A 296 -15.00 -12.65 11.12
CA ALA A 296 -14.78 -12.78 12.55
C ALA A 296 -14.53 -14.23 12.96
N ILE A 297 -13.77 -14.41 14.04
CA ILE A 297 -13.60 -15.68 14.76
C ILE A 297 -14.01 -15.57 16.21
N THR A 298 -14.74 -16.58 16.65
CA THR A 298 -14.94 -16.90 18.07
C THR A 298 -14.41 -18.31 18.32
N GLY A 299 -13.49 -18.49 19.26
CA GLY A 299 -12.91 -19.81 19.49
C GLY A 299 -12.12 -20.31 18.28
N THR A 300 -12.65 -21.29 17.55
CA THR A 300 -12.09 -21.84 16.29
C THR A 300 -13.05 -21.71 15.11
N THR A 301 -14.22 -21.10 15.29
CA THR A 301 -15.28 -21.01 14.28
C THR A 301 -15.30 -19.65 13.62
N TRP A 302 -15.41 -19.65 12.29
CA TRP A 302 -15.34 -18.47 11.43
C TRP A 302 -16.71 -18.08 10.88
N THR A 303 -16.94 -16.78 10.72
CA THR A 303 -18.06 -16.27 9.92
C THR A 303 -17.76 -16.36 8.42
N THR A 304 -18.80 -16.32 7.59
CA THR A 304 -18.67 -16.04 6.15
C THR A 304 -18.19 -14.61 5.90
N ASP A 305 -17.71 -14.34 4.68
CA ASP A 305 -17.38 -12.98 4.24
C ASP A 305 -18.60 -12.05 4.38
N GLN A 306 -18.42 -10.93 5.06
CA GLN A 306 -19.44 -9.89 5.19
C GLN A 306 -18.96 -8.64 4.46
N LEU A 307 -19.78 -8.12 3.55
CA LEU A 307 -19.49 -6.88 2.86
C LEU A 307 -19.59 -5.72 3.86
N ALA A 308 -18.46 -5.07 4.14
CA ALA A 308 -18.43 -3.91 5.02
C ALA A 308 -18.67 -2.60 4.26
N TRP A 309 -18.16 -2.51 3.03
CA TRP A 309 -18.24 -1.31 2.20
C TRP A 309 -17.92 -1.63 0.74
N ALA A 310 -18.57 -0.94 -0.20
CA ALA A 310 -18.30 -1.09 -1.64
C ALA A 310 -17.90 0.26 -2.26
N PRO A 311 -16.91 0.29 -3.17
CA PRO A 311 -16.49 1.52 -3.83
C PRO A 311 -17.53 2.08 -4.78
N GLY A 312 -17.58 3.41 -4.83
CA GLY A 312 -18.18 4.13 -5.96
C GLY A 312 -17.32 3.99 -7.23
N PRO A 313 -17.85 4.36 -8.40
CA PRO A 313 -17.05 4.35 -9.62
C PRO A 313 -15.84 5.29 -9.48
N PRO A 314 -14.68 4.93 -10.06
CA PRO A 314 -13.51 5.82 -10.05
C PRO A 314 -13.85 7.16 -10.72
N PRO A 315 -13.27 8.28 -10.24
CA PRO A 315 -13.49 9.58 -10.85
C PRO A 315 -13.01 9.57 -12.31
N GLY A 316 -13.79 10.19 -13.20
CA GLY A 316 -13.43 10.30 -14.62
C GLY A 316 -12.27 11.26 -14.87
N VAL A 317 -11.71 11.22 -16.09
CA VAL A 317 -10.62 12.11 -16.51
C VAL A 317 -11.06 13.58 -16.48
N PRO A 318 -10.33 14.47 -15.76
CA PRO A 318 -10.60 15.90 -15.79
C PRO A 318 -10.64 16.45 -17.22
N SER A 319 -11.64 17.26 -17.54
CA SER A 319 -11.85 17.80 -18.89
C SER A 319 -10.61 18.50 -19.46
N ALA A 320 -9.86 19.22 -18.61
CA ALA A 320 -8.63 19.92 -18.98
C ALA A 320 -7.50 19.01 -19.49
N LEU A 321 -7.55 17.70 -19.18
CA LEU A 321 -6.55 16.71 -19.52
C LEU A 321 -7.00 15.73 -20.62
N ARG A 322 -8.25 15.81 -21.07
CA ARG A 322 -8.74 14.96 -22.17
C ARG A 322 -8.01 15.30 -23.46
N GLY A 323 -7.71 14.28 -24.26
CA GLY A 323 -7.01 14.40 -25.54
C GLY A 323 -5.52 14.73 -25.42
N LYS A 324 -4.95 14.74 -24.21
CA LYS A 324 -3.57 15.18 -23.97
C LYS A 324 -2.71 14.04 -23.43
N ASN A 325 -1.44 14.05 -23.85
CA ASN A 325 -0.37 13.36 -23.15
C ASN A 325 0.38 14.37 -22.28
N VAL A 326 0.31 14.20 -20.96
CA VAL A 326 0.88 15.16 -20.01
C VAL A 326 2.38 14.95 -19.91
N THR A 327 3.15 15.81 -20.57
CA THR A 327 4.64 15.78 -20.57
C THR A 327 5.25 16.76 -19.56
N ARG A 328 4.44 17.67 -19.01
CA ARG A 328 4.84 18.65 -17.99
C ARG A 328 3.64 19.00 -17.12
N ILE A 329 3.89 19.23 -15.83
CA ILE A 329 2.88 19.78 -14.93
C ILE A 329 2.57 21.23 -15.33
N PRO A 330 1.30 21.61 -15.57
CA PRO A 330 0.92 22.95 -15.96
C PRO A 330 1.02 23.90 -14.76
N THR A 331 2.23 24.40 -14.51
CA THR A 331 2.54 25.32 -13.41
C THR A 331 3.75 26.19 -13.74
N THR A 332 3.82 27.34 -13.09
CA THR A 332 4.98 28.23 -13.08
C THR A 332 5.89 28.00 -11.87
N ALA A 333 5.42 27.23 -10.87
CA ALA A 333 6.21 26.89 -9.71
C ALA A 333 7.35 25.92 -10.07
N LYS A 334 8.51 26.09 -9.44
CA LYS A 334 9.65 25.15 -9.54
C LYS A 334 9.34 23.86 -8.79
N VAL A 335 8.53 23.01 -9.42
CA VAL A 335 8.22 21.67 -8.93
C VAL A 335 8.70 20.63 -9.93
N ALA A 336 9.18 19.50 -9.42
CA ALA A 336 9.58 18.35 -10.21
C ALA A 336 8.81 17.09 -9.76
N ALA A 337 8.30 16.32 -10.71
CA ALA A 337 7.78 14.98 -10.46
C ALA A 337 8.80 13.95 -10.92
N LEU A 338 9.29 13.14 -9.98
CA LEU A 338 10.13 11.98 -10.27
C LEU A 338 9.22 10.79 -10.55
N THR A 339 9.44 10.15 -11.71
CA THR A 339 8.60 9.05 -12.17
C THR A 339 9.47 7.90 -12.66
N PHE A 340 9.01 6.67 -12.42
CA PHE A 340 9.78 5.46 -12.65
C PHE A 340 8.97 4.42 -13.41
N ASP A 341 9.56 3.85 -14.46
CA ASP A 341 8.95 2.71 -15.17
C ASP A 341 9.53 1.39 -14.65
N ALA A 342 8.63 0.45 -14.36
CA ALA A 342 8.97 -0.88 -13.86
C ALA A 342 8.36 -1.95 -14.76
N ALA A 343 9.22 -2.60 -15.55
CA ALA A 343 8.80 -3.48 -16.64
C ALA A 343 9.42 -4.87 -16.61
N TRP A 344 10.76 -5.00 -16.60
CA TRP A 344 11.41 -6.32 -16.77
C TRP A 344 12.27 -6.78 -15.58
N ASP A 345 12.79 -5.85 -14.79
CA ASP A 345 13.79 -6.11 -13.75
C ASP A 345 13.53 -5.20 -12.55
N ALA A 346 13.81 -5.68 -11.33
CA ALA A 346 13.54 -4.97 -10.08
C ALA A 346 14.82 -4.54 -9.31
N SER A 347 16.01 -4.67 -9.91
CA SER A 347 17.30 -4.52 -9.22
C SER A 347 17.50 -3.14 -8.58
N GLY A 348 16.96 -2.08 -9.19
CA GLY A 348 17.02 -0.72 -8.66
C GLY A 348 15.90 -0.36 -7.68
N VAL A 349 14.86 -1.18 -7.50
CA VAL A 349 13.68 -0.81 -6.70
C VAL A 349 14.06 -0.47 -5.26
N ALA A 350 14.87 -1.32 -4.61
CA ALA A 350 15.24 -1.14 -3.21
C ALA A 350 16.07 0.14 -2.99
N SER A 351 17.08 0.40 -3.83
CA SER A 351 17.94 1.58 -3.71
C SER A 351 17.21 2.87 -4.06
N ILE A 352 16.38 2.88 -5.10
CA ILE A 352 15.52 4.02 -5.47
C ILE A 352 14.58 4.35 -4.32
N ARG A 353 13.84 3.35 -3.81
CA ARG A 353 12.94 3.51 -2.66
C ARG A 353 13.67 4.09 -1.46
N ALA A 354 14.81 3.51 -1.08
CA ALA A 354 15.58 3.96 0.08
C ALA A 354 16.04 5.41 -0.07
N ALA A 355 16.53 5.79 -1.25
CA ALA A 355 16.92 7.17 -1.53
C ALA A 355 15.73 8.13 -1.42
N LEU A 356 14.59 7.81 -2.04
CA LEU A 356 13.38 8.64 -1.98
C LEU A 356 12.85 8.77 -0.55
N GLN A 357 12.83 7.70 0.25
CA GLN A 357 12.35 7.73 1.63
C GLN A 357 13.28 8.54 2.54
N ARG A 358 14.59 8.31 2.44
CA ARG A 358 15.61 9.05 3.19
C ARG A 358 15.55 10.54 2.91
N GLU A 359 15.31 10.90 1.65
CA GLU A 359 15.17 12.29 1.23
C GLU A 359 13.75 12.84 1.41
N ASN A 360 12.77 12.04 1.80
CA ASN A 360 11.35 12.41 1.82
C ASN A 360 10.86 13.02 0.49
N VAL A 361 11.18 12.35 -0.62
CA VAL A 361 10.78 12.75 -1.97
C VAL A 361 9.58 11.90 -2.43
N PRO A 362 8.42 12.50 -2.74
CA PRO A 362 7.32 11.78 -3.35
C PRO A 362 7.67 11.34 -4.78
N ALA A 363 7.10 10.22 -5.22
CA ALA A 363 7.31 9.69 -6.57
C ALA A 363 6.09 8.91 -7.09
N THR A 364 6.05 8.73 -8.40
CA THR A 364 5.08 7.87 -9.09
C THR A 364 5.79 6.75 -9.85
N PHE A 365 5.37 5.49 -9.65
CA PHE A 365 5.87 4.33 -10.37
C PHE A 365 4.80 3.82 -11.33
N PHE A 366 5.12 3.69 -12.62
CA PHE A 366 4.25 3.06 -13.61
C PHE A 366 4.67 1.60 -13.77
N LEU A 367 3.78 0.69 -13.38
CA LEU A 367 4.08 -0.73 -13.33
C LEU A 367 3.49 -1.45 -14.53
N VAL A 368 4.27 -2.36 -15.10
CA VAL A 368 3.79 -3.36 -16.05
C VAL A 368 3.11 -4.50 -15.29
N GLY A 369 2.05 -5.08 -15.85
CA GLY A 369 1.38 -6.24 -15.25
C GLY A 369 2.29 -7.45 -15.07
N ASP A 370 3.10 -7.77 -16.08
CA ASP A 370 4.16 -8.80 -16.03
C ASP A 370 5.16 -8.53 -14.91
N PHE A 371 5.66 -7.29 -14.78
CA PHE A 371 6.54 -6.89 -13.67
C PHE A 371 5.90 -7.20 -12.32
N THR A 372 4.63 -6.82 -12.18
CA THR A 372 3.90 -6.98 -10.93
C THR A 372 3.74 -8.45 -10.55
N ARG A 373 3.48 -9.32 -11.53
CA ARG A 373 3.38 -10.78 -11.33
C ARG A 373 4.75 -11.42 -11.04
N GLY A 374 5.82 -10.94 -11.66
CA GLY A 374 7.18 -11.45 -11.46
C GLY A 374 7.86 -10.96 -10.18
N PHE A 375 7.48 -9.77 -9.69
CA PHE A 375 8.10 -9.11 -8.55
C PHE A 375 7.04 -8.64 -7.51
N PRO A 376 6.26 -9.56 -6.94
CA PRO A 376 5.15 -9.20 -6.05
C PRO A 376 5.60 -8.49 -4.78
N ALA A 377 6.69 -8.94 -4.16
CA ALA A 377 7.27 -8.31 -2.98
C ALA A 377 7.62 -6.83 -3.24
N TYR A 378 8.23 -6.53 -4.39
CA TYR A 378 8.60 -5.17 -4.75
C TYR A 378 7.38 -4.29 -5.10
N THR A 379 6.34 -4.88 -5.67
CA THR A 379 5.07 -4.18 -5.91
C THR A 379 4.44 -3.74 -4.58
N ASP A 380 4.31 -4.65 -3.62
CA ASP A 380 3.81 -4.35 -2.28
C ASP A 380 4.71 -3.35 -1.56
N LEU A 381 6.03 -3.49 -1.70
CA LEU A 381 7.02 -2.59 -1.10
C LEU A 381 6.85 -1.15 -1.59
N LEU A 382 6.68 -0.94 -2.89
CA LEU A 382 6.46 0.38 -3.49
C LEU A 382 5.13 0.99 -3.03
N ALA A 383 4.04 0.21 -3.08
CA ALA A 383 2.71 0.64 -2.65
C ALA A 383 2.67 0.98 -1.15
N GLY A 384 3.16 0.07 -0.30
CA GLY A 384 3.23 0.21 1.16
C GLY A 384 4.17 1.32 1.64
N SER A 385 5.12 1.74 0.80
CA SER A 385 5.99 2.90 1.05
C SER A 385 5.30 4.25 0.83
N GLY A 386 4.08 4.24 0.28
CA GLY A 386 3.26 5.43 0.04
C GLY A 386 3.49 6.12 -1.30
N PHE A 387 4.25 5.50 -2.22
CA PHE A 387 4.42 6.02 -3.57
C PHE A 387 3.13 5.85 -4.39
N ARG A 388 2.95 6.69 -5.41
CA ARG A 388 1.82 6.57 -6.33
C ARG A 388 2.11 5.49 -7.34
N ILE A 389 1.11 4.65 -7.62
CA ILE A 389 1.20 3.60 -8.63
C ILE A 389 0.35 4.02 -9.83
N GLY A 390 0.94 3.98 -11.02
CA GLY A 390 0.29 4.17 -12.32
C GLY A 390 0.38 2.91 -13.17
N ASN A 391 -0.33 2.90 -14.29
CA ASN A 391 -0.43 1.74 -15.18
C ASN A 391 0.52 1.89 -16.38
N HIS A 392 1.31 0.86 -16.69
CA HIS A 392 2.25 0.83 -17.82
C HIS A 392 1.96 -0.29 -18.82
N SER A 393 0.69 -0.66 -19.01
CA SER A 393 0.22 -1.83 -19.78
C SER A 393 0.59 -3.18 -19.14
N ASP A 394 0.06 -4.28 -19.68
CA ASP A 394 0.19 -5.61 -19.05
C ASP A 394 1.49 -6.29 -19.48
N THR A 395 1.84 -6.19 -20.76
CA THR A 395 3.01 -6.87 -21.36
C THR A 395 3.93 -5.93 -22.12
N HIS A 396 3.82 -4.61 -21.90
CA HIS A 396 4.64 -3.58 -22.52
C HIS A 396 4.66 -3.54 -24.07
N PRO A 397 3.52 -3.70 -24.79
CA PRO A 397 3.50 -3.61 -26.25
C PRO A 397 3.57 -2.17 -26.76
N ASP A 398 4.03 -1.98 -27.99
CA ASP A 398 3.88 -0.72 -28.72
C ASP A 398 2.41 -0.53 -29.13
N PHE A 399 1.74 0.49 -28.57
CA PHE A 399 0.31 0.72 -28.77
C PHE A 399 -0.02 1.08 -30.23
N THR A 400 0.94 1.63 -30.98
CA THR A 400 0.74 1.95 -32.39
C THR A 400 0.63 0.72 -33.29
N LYS A 401 0.93 -0.48 -32.75
CA LYS A 401 0.98 -1.75 -33.48
C LYS A 401 -0.11 -2.74 -33.06
N ILE A 402 -0.99 -2.37 -32.14
CA ILE A 402 -2.05 -3.23 -31.63
C ILE A 402 -3.43 -2.64 -31.92
N THR A 403 -4.46 -3.48 -31.89
CA THR A 403 -5.83 -3.03 -32.08
C THR A 403 -6.38 -2.37 -30.80
N ASP A 404 -7.41 -1.52 -30.93
CA ASP A 404 -8.12 -0.95 -29.78
C ASP A 404 -8.60 -2.01 -28.77
N ALA A 405 -9.05 -3.17 -29.26
CA ALA A 405 -9.46 -4.27 -28.40
C ALA A 405 -8.27 -4.82 -27.58
N ALA A 406 -7.11 -5.00 -28.21
CA ALA A 406 -5.90 -5.42 -27.53
C ALA A 406 -5.39 -4.35 -26.55
N ALA A 407 -5.43 -3.07 -26.94
CA ALA A 407 -5.08 -1.95 -26.07
C ALA A 407 -5.96 -1.89 -24.81
N ARG A 408 -7.28 -2.10 -24.94
CA ARG A 408 -8.19 -2.20 -23.79
C ARG A 408 -7.79 -3.35 -22.86
N THR A 409 -7.51 -4.53 -23.41
CA THR A 409 -7.06 -5.69 -22.63
C THR A 409 -5.76 -5.38 -21.89
N GLN A 410 -4.78 -4.75 -22.54
CA GLN A 410 -3.51 -4.36 -21.92
C GLN A 410 -3.72 -3.43 -20.72
N VAL A 411 -4.60 -2.45 -20.84
CA VAL A 411 -4.89 -1.50 -19.75
C VAL A 411 -5.62 -2.18 -18.59
N THR A 412 -6.64 -2.98 -18.88
CA THR A 412 -7.48 -3.61 -17.84
C THR A 412 -6.78 -4.78 -17.15
N ALA A 413 -6.00 -5.58 -17.89
CA ALA A 413 -5.22 -6.68 -17.32
C ALA A 413 -4.11 -6.15 -16.40
N ALA A 414 -3.39 -5.10 -16.82
CA ALA A 414 -2.38 -4.46 -15.98
C ALA A 414 -2.96 -3.91 -14.69
N ARG A 415 -4.10 -3.19 -14.77
CA ARG A 415 -4.82 -2.70 -13.59
C ARG A 415 -5.14 -3.85 -12.63
N THR A 416 -5.65 -4.95 -13.18
CA THR A 416 -6.01 -6.15 -12.41
C THR A 416 -4.79 -6.78 -11.75
N ALA A 417 -3.68 -6.92 -12.47
CA ALA A 417 -2.43 -7.47 -11.94
C ALA A 417 -1.89 -6.59 -10.81
N ILE A 418 -1.76 -5.28 -11.04
CA ILE A 418 -1.28 -4.32 -10.05
C ILE A 418 -2.14 -4.36 -8.79
N PHE A 419 -3.46 -4.30 -8.95
CA PHE A 419 -4.39 -4.31 -7.84
C PHE A 419 -4.32 -5.61 -7.04
N ASN A 420 -4.36 -6.76 -7.71
CA ASN A 420 -4.37 -8.06 -7.05
C ASN A 420 -3.06 -8.37 -6.32
N THR A 421 -1.94 -7.88 -6.81
CA THR A 421 -0.63 -8.12 -6.19
C THR A 421 -0.32 -7.07 -5.13
N GLY A 422 -0.32 -5.79 -5.49
CA GLY A 422 0.17 -4.70 -4.64
C GLY A 422 -0.86 -4.08 -3.70
N GLY A 423 -2.14 -4.44 -3.86
CA GLY A 423 -3.27 -3.84 -3.14
C GLY A 423 -3.61 -2.40 -3.57
N ALA A 424 -2.65 -1.65 -4.11
CA ALA A 424 -2.87 -0.30 -4.60
C ALA A 424 -3.78 -0.31 -5.84
N GLU A 425 -4.91 0.38 -5.74
CA GLU A 425 -5.67 0.78 -6.93
C GLU A 425 -4.78 1.76 -7.71
N PRO A 426 -4.38 1.43 -8.96
CA PRO A 426 -3.59 2.35 -9.75
C PRO A 426 -4.31 3.68 -9.88
N ARG A 427 -3.56 4.78 -9.76
CA ARG A 427 -4.08 6.09 -10.12
C ARG A 427 -4.53 6.06 -11.57
N ALA A 428 -5.45 6.95 -11.91
CA ALA A 428 -5.95 7.21 -13.26
C ALA A 428 -4.87 7.82 -14.18
N LEU A 429 -3.65 7.27 -14.14
CA LEU A 429 -2.45 7.68 -14.84
C LEU A 429 -1.94 6.47 -15.62
N PHE A 430 -1.72 6.65 -16.91
CA PHE A 430 -1.18 5.62 -17.79
C PHE A 430 0.05 6.16 -18.51
N ARG A 431 1.10 5.35 -18.62
CA ARG A 431 2.24 5.66 -19.48
C ARG A 431 2.30 4.67 -20.63
N PHE A 432 2.34 5.19 -21.84
CA PHE A 432 2.53 4.36 -23.02
C PHE A 432 3.92 3.73 -23.04
N PRO A 433 4.03 2.39 -23.21
CA PRO A 433 5.30 1.75 -23.54
C PRO A 433 6.04 2.48 -24.67
N TYR A 434 7.34 2.68 -24.49
CA TYR A 434 8.22 3.39 -25.44
C TYR A 434 7.82 4.85 -25.72
N GLY A 435 6.81 5.40 -25.04
CA GLY A 435 6.20 6.68 -25.40
C GLY A 435 5.46 6.66 -26.74
N ALA A 436 5.16 5.48 -27.30
CA ALA A 436 4.55 5.31 -28.62
C ALA A 436 3.03 5.24 -28.52
N TYR A 437 2.32 6.16 -29.20
CA TYR A 437 0.86 6.25 -29.20
C TYR A 437 0.34 7.06 -30.39
N THR A 438 -0.95 6.89 -30.67
CA THR A 438 -1.74 7.67 -31.62
C THR A 438 -2.81 8.50 -30.91
N ALA A 439 -3.48 9.41 -31.64
CA ALA A 439 -4.61 10.17 -31.09
C ALA A 439 -5.81 9.28 -30.70
N SER A 440 -6.03 8.16 -31.42
CA SER A 440 -7.06 7.19 -31.05
C SER A 440 -6.71 6.47 -29.75
N ASP A 441 -5.43 6.13 -29.53
CA ASP A 441 -5.00 5.51 -28.26
C ASP A 441 -5.24 6.43 -27.05
N VAL A 442 -4.96 7.73 -27.20
CA VAL A 442 -5.25 8.73 -26.16
C VAL A 442 -6.75 8.80 -25.87
N THR A 443 -7.58 8.79 -26.92
CA THR A 443 -9.04 8.80 -26.79
C THR A 443 -9.55 7.53 -26.11
N LEU A 444 -9.00 6.38 -26.46
CA LEU A 444 -9.30 5.09 -25.86
C LEU A 444 -8.96 5.10 -24.36
N LEU A 445 -7.76 5.54 -23.97
CA LEU A 445 -7.37 5.64 -22.56
C LEU A 445 -8.24 6.59 -21.77
N ASN A 446 -8.58 7.75 -22.33
CA ASN A 446 -9.49 8.67 -21.67
C ASN A 446 -10.88 8.06 -21.47
N GLY A 447 -11.37 7.28 -22.44
CA GLY A 447 -12.61 6.50 -22.33
C GLY A 447 -12.56 5.38 -21.28
N LEU A 448 -11.36 4.89 -20.97
CA LEU A 448 -11.10 3.96 -19.86
C LEU A 448 -10.84 4.66 -18.51
N GLY A 449 -10.92 6.00 -18.47
CA GLY A 449 -10.70 6.78 -17.26
C GLY A 449 -9.24 7.14 -16.97
N TYR A 450 -8.30 6.90 -17.88
CA TYR A 450 -6.88 7.17 -17.67
C TYR A 450 -6.41 8.47 -18.34
N VAL A 451 -5.52 9.18 -17.67
CA VAL A 451 -4.73 10.29 -18.20
C VAL A 451 -3.38 9.74 -18.71
N PRO A 452 -3.05 9.89 -20.00
CA PRO A 452 -1.72 9.58 -20.50
C PRO A 452 -0.67 10.54 -19.94
N VAL A 453 0.46 10.00 -19.49
CA VAL A 453 1.58 10.74 -18.93
C VAL A 453 2.86 10.39 -19.66
N GLY A 454 3.49 11.42 -20.24
CA GLY A 454 4.81 11.38 -20.82
C GLY A 454 5.84 12.00 -19.88
N TRP A 455 6.84 12.67 -20.43
CA TRP A 455 7.92 13.26 -19.64
C TRP A 455 8.48 14.52 -20.30
N THR A 456 9.13 15.34 -19.47
CA THR A 456 9.94 16.47 -19.91
C THR A 456 11.33 16.01 -20.32
N VAL A 457 11.88 15.02 -19.61
CA VAL A 457 13.20 14.44 -19.86
C VAL A 457 13.19 12.95 -19.50
N ASP A 458 13.76 12.14 -20.38
CA ASP A 458 14.20 10.77 -20.08
C ASP A 458 15.65 10.86 -19.59
N SER A 459 15.92 10.29 -18.43
CA SER A 459 17.24 10.24 -17.79
C SER A 459 18.25 9.45 -18.61
N LEU A 460 17.78 8.49 -19.42
CA LEU A 460 18.57 7.50 -20.17
C LEU A 460 19.46 6.59 -19.31
N GLY A 461 19.26 6.53 -17.99
CA GLY A 461 20.07 5.68 -17.11
C GLY A 461 19.96 4.19 -17.42
N TRP A 462 18.82 3.75 -17.96
CA TRP A 462 18.57 2.39 -18.42
C TRP A 462 19.55 1.88 -19.51
N GLN A 463 20.20 2.79 -20.26
CA GLN A 463 21.18 2.41 -21.29
C GLN A 463 22.47 1.82 -20.69
N GLY A 464 22.71 1.99 -19.40
CA GLY A 464 23.88 1.46 -18.71
C GLY A 464 25.21 2.03 -19.18
N THR A 465 26.29 1.55 -18.56
CA THR A 465 27.66 1.88 -18.98
C THR A 465 28.02 1.30 -20.35
N SER A 466 27.43 0.16 -20.73
CA SER A 466 27.54 -0.45 -22.06
C SER A 466 27.00 0.46 -23.16
N GLY A 467 25.95 1.24 -22.88
CA GLY A 467 25.43 2.31 -23.74
C GLY A 467 26.19 3.64 -23.64
N GLY A 468 27.33 3.68 -22.93
CA GLY A 468 28.15 4.89 -22.77
C GLY A 468 27.63 5.89 -21.73
N GLN A 469 26.65 5.51 -20.90
CA GLN A 469 26.16 6.34 -19.80
C GLN A 469 27.04 6.24 -18.55
N THR A 470 26.87 7.21 -17.66
CA THR A 470 27.38 7.17 -16.28
C THR A 470 26.35 7.86 -15.39
N ALA A 471 26.37 7.58 -14.07
CA ALA A 471 25.48 8.28 -13.14
C ALA A 471 25.62 9.82 -13.24
N ALA A 472 26.84 10.33 -13.46
CA ALA A 472 27.09 11.76 -13.64
C ALA A 472 26.45 12.32 -14.93
N LYS A 473 26.52 11.59 -16.05
CA LYS A 473 25.84 11.99 -17.31
C LYS A 473 24.32 12.00 -17.13
N VAL A 474 23.78 10.99 -16.45
CA VAL A 474 22.35 10.88 -16.11
C VAL A 474 21.92 12.08 -15.26
N THR A 475 22.66 12.39 -14.18
CA THR A 475 22.40 13.58 -13.36
C THR A 475 22.46 14.87 -14.17
N ALA A 476 23.54 15.10 -14.93
CA ALA A 476 23.72 16.32 -15.69
C ALA A 476 22.59 16.53 -16.73
N ARG A 477 22.16 15.45 -17.39
CA ARG A 477 21.04 15.47 -18.34
C ARG A 477 19.74 15.93 -17.69
N VAL A 478 19.40 15.38 -16.52
CA VAL A 478 18.17 15.76 -15.80
C VAL A 478 18.23 17.22 -15.35
N LEU A 479 19.36 17.65 -14.76
CA LEU A 479 19.53 19.03 -14.28
C LEU A 479 19.51 20.04 -15.44
N ALA A 480 20.09 19.72 -16.59
CA ALA A 480 20.07 20.58 -17.78
C ALA A 480 18.66 20.77 -18.37
N ALA A 481 17.76 19.80 -18.13
CA ALA A 481 16.37 19.89 -18.59
C ALA A 481 15.44 20.63 -17.60
N ALA A 482 15.97 21.07 -16.46
CA ALA A 482 15.18 21.62 -15.36
C ALA A 482 14.36 22.84 -15.80
N ARG A 483 13.04 22.72 -15.62
CA ARG A 483 12.06 23.80 -15.88
C ARG A 483 10.83 23.61 -14.99
N PRO A 484 10.06 24.66 -14.66
CA PRO A 484 8.85 24.53 -13.84
C PRO A 484 7.91 23.42 -14.31
N GLY A 485 7.51 22.55 -13.37
CA GLY A 485 6.60 21.44 -13.62
C GLY A 485 7.24 20.24 -14.33
N MET A 486 8.56 20.10 -14.35
CA MET A 486 9.21 19.00 -15.06
C MET A 486 8.75 17.62 -14.57
N ILE A 487 8.59 16.70 -15.52
CA ILE A 487 8.38 15.27 -15.25
C ILE A 487 9.63 14.53 -15.70
N VAL A 488 10.29 13.84 -14.79
CA VAL A 488 11.51 13.06 -15.05
C VAL A 488 11.14 11.60 -15.18
N LEU A 489 11.39 11.01 -16.35
CA LEU A 489 11.33 9.56 -16.56
C LEU A 489 12.66 8.93 -16.16
N MET A 490 12.59 7.91 -15.32
CA MET A 490 13.68 7.02 -14.89
C MET A 490 13.18 5.57 -14.92
N HIS A 491 14.08 4.59 -14.78
CA HIS A 491 13.73 3.17 -14.79
C HIS A 491 14.24 2.47 -13.53
N VAL A 492 13.51 1.45 -13.07
CA VAL A 492 13.92 0.66 -11.89
C VAL A 492 14.81 -0.54 -12.25
N GLY A 493 14.82 -0.94 -13.51
CA GLY A 493 15.55 -2.12 -13.98
C GLY A 493 17.04 -1.85 -14.18
N ALA A 494 17.86 -2.87 -13.94
CA ALA A 494 19.24 -2.88 -14.38
C ALA A 494 19.33 -3.04 -15.90
N ASN A 495 20.39 -2.49 -16.50
CA ASN A 495 20.72 -2.75 -17.89
C ASN A 495 20.93 -4.27 -18.11
N PRO A 496 20.46 -4.86 -19.22
CA PRO A 496 20.56 -6.31 -19.44
C PRO A 496 22.00 -6.80 -19.66
N ASP A 497 22.88 -5.98 -20.24
CA ASP A 497 24.21 -6.41 -20.66
C ASP A 497 25.26 -6.23 -19.56
N ASP A 498 25.22 -5.09 -18.85
CA ASP A 498 26.23 -4.75 -17.84
C ASP A 498 25.71 -4.74 -16.39
N ARG A 499 24.40 -4.95 -16.21
CA ARG A 499 23.71 -5.02 -14.91
C ARG A 499 23.77 -3.74 -14.07
N THR A 500 24.17 -2.61 -14.65
CA THR A 500 24.21 -1.32 -13.95
C THR A 500 22.80 -0.76 -13.72
N THR A 501 22.62 -0.06 -12.60
CA THR A 501 21.36 0.60 -12.20
C THR A 501 21.54 2.11 -12.14
N LEU A 502 22.04 2.72 -13.21
CA LEU A 502 22.51 4.11 -13.19
C LEU A 502 21.42 5.13 -12.80
N ASP A 503 20.14 4.83 -13.07
CA ASP A 503 19.03 5.65 -12.58
C ASP A 503 18.95 5.67 -11.06
N ALA A 504 19.15 4.52 -10.39
CA ALA A 504 19.22 4.45 -8.95
C ALA A 504 20.46 5.18 -8.41
N ASP A 505 21.61 5.00 -9.05
CA ASP A 505 22.89 5.58 -8.62
C ASP A 505 22.91 7.11 -8.76
N ALA A 506 22.29 7.65 -9.82
CA ALA A 506 22.20 9.08 -10.08
C ALA A 506 21.15 9.80 -9.22
N LEU A 507 20.17 9.06 -8.68
CA LEU A 507 19.00 9.64 -8.01
C LEU A 507 19.33 10.57 -6.83
N PRO A 508 20.23 10.24 -5.88
CA PRO A 508 20.58 11.15 -4.80
C PRO A 508 21.13 12.49 -5.30
N SER A 509 21.98 12.46 -6.33
CA SER A 509 22.57 13.66 -6.94
C SER A 509 21.54 14.48 -7.73
N ILE A 510 20.59 13.82 -8.41
CA ILE A 510 19.45 14.48 -9.05
C ILE A 510 18.60 15.20 -8.02
N ILE A 511 18.23 14.52 -6.93
CA ILE A 511 17.42 15.09 -5.85
C ILE A 511 18.10 16.33 -5.26
N LYS A 512 19.40 16.19 -4.93
CA LYS A 512 20.19 17.30 -4.39
C LYS A 512 20.27 18.46 -5.37
N GLY A 513 20.67 18.21 -6.62
CA GLY A 513 20.85 19.26 -7.63
C GLY A 513 19.56 20.03 -7.95
N LEU A 514 18.41 19.34 -7.99
CA LEU A 514 17.12 20.01 -8.17
C LEU A 514 16.75 20.89 -6.96
N ARG A 515 17.00 20.43 -5.73
CA ARG A 515 16.80 21.26 -4.53
C ARG A 515 17.70 22.48 -4.50
N ASP A 516 18.97 22.30 -4.83
CA ASP A 516 19.93 23.42 -4.93
C ASP A 516 19.48 24.45 -5.97
N ALA A 517 18.79 24.01 -7.04
CA ALA A 517 18.17 24.87 -8.05
C ALA A 517 16.81 25.48 -7.63
N GLY A 518 16.35 25.22 -6.40
CA GLY A 518 15.13 25.75 -5.80
C GLY A 518 13.87 24.97 -6.14
N TYR A 519 13.97 23.69 -6.51
CA TYR A 519 12.81 22.84 -6.78
C TYR A 519 12.30 22.15 -5.52
N SER A 520 10.97 22.09 -5.40
CA SER A 520 10.29 21.11 -4.55
C SER A 520 9.81 19.91 -5.36
N PHE A 521 9.53 18.80 -4.68
CA PHE A 521 9.06 17.58 -5.34
C PHE A 521 7.57 17.37 -5.12
N THR A 522 6.89 16.85 -6.14
CA THR A 522 5.45 16.57 -6.11
C THR A 522 5.13 15.25 -6.81
N THR A 523 3.92 14.72 -6.60
CA THR A 523 3.36 13.64 -7.43
C THR A 523 2.56 14.23 -8.59
N LEU A 524 2.34 13.40 -9.61
CA LEU A 524 1.55 13.78 -10.79
C LEU A 524 0.09 14.14 -10.46
N ASP A 525 -0.43 13.62 -9.35
CA ASP A 525 -1.78 13.85 -8.86
C ASP A 525 -1.88 14.89 -7.72
N ALA A 526 -0.76 15.48 -7.31
CA ALA A 526 -0.70 16.57 -6.34
C ALA A 526 -0.62 17.91 -7.08
N GLY A 527 -1.78 18.51 -7.37
CA GLY A 527 -1.89 19.83 -8.04
C GLY A 527 -3.00 19.90 -9.09
N PRO A 528 -3.06 20.95 -9.93
CA PRO A 528 -4.14 21.21 -10.89
C PRO A 528 -4.32 20.15 -11.99
N ILE A 529 -3.47 19.12 -12.03
CA ILE A 529 -3.67 17.93 -12.86
C ILE A 529 -4.83 17.08 -12.31
N VAL A 530 -5.07 17.05 -10.99
CA VAL A 530 -6.13 16.19 -10.39
C VAL A 530 -6.90 16.90 -9.27
N SER A 531 -6.74 18.21 -9.07
CA SER A 531 -7.61 18.97 -8.15
C SER A 531 -9.02 19.08 -8.73
N ILE A 532 -9.80 18.03 -8.50
CA ILE A 532 -11.26 18.08 -8.46
C ILE A 532 -11.58 18.85 -7.17
N ARG A 533 -12.08 20.07 -7.30
CA ARG A 533 -12.79 20.73 -6.19
C ARG A 533 -14.08 19.99 -5.88
#